data_AF-S4MPZ0-F1
#
_entry.id   AF-S4MPZ0-F1
#
_cell.length_a   1.000
_cell.length_b   1.000
_cell.length_c   1.000
_cell.angle_alpha   90.00
_cell.angle_beta   90.00
_cell.angle_gamma   90.00
#
_symmetry.space_group_name_H-M   'P 1'
#
loop_
_entity.id
_entity.type
_entity.pdbx_description
1 polymer ?
#
loop_
_entity_poly.entity_id
_entity_poly.type
_entity_poly.pdbx_seq_one_letter_code
_entity_poly.pdbx_strand_id
1 'polypeptide(L)'
;MPATRFTGVASALLLVWLCAAVSPLRAPFDVRSTPGSFNVRSSDVEGLGDHNPVRTATWVANWPALPEGRGMLAQAARAPRPTLLYFDAGRRLHATPMREDSPYHVVIVGRHLGVTGAAAPLDAYVNDAWGLASPVGAHLALERWSWPGHEKFLRNHWVFAEWAVENPPQRDLLRAGASREAVEAARAALGCGELAELRESVRAPLTAGRFWRNLTASFERTQFRFARWPAAAERALCD
;
A
#
# COMPACT_ATOMS: atom_id res chain seq x y z
N MET A 1 14.24 -10.08 41.73
CA MET A 1 12.91 -9.65 42.19
C MET A 1 12.55 -10.49 43.42
N PRO A 2 12.28 -9.90 44.59
CA PRO A 2 11.91 -10.68 45.78
C PRO A 2 10.57 -11.40 45.54
N ALA A 3 10.50 -12.67 45.93
CA ALA A 3 9.28 -13.47 45.79
C ALA A 3 8.21 -12.98 46.78
N THR A 4 7.25 -12.23 46.27
CA THR A 4 6.03 -11.81 46.98
C THR A 4 4.83 -12.62 46.48
N ARG A 5 3.71 -12.56 47.21
CA ARG A 5 2.43 -13.14 46.75
C ARG A 5 2.02 -12.59 45.39
N PHE A 6 2.24 -11.30 45.15
CA PHE A 6 1.95 -10.66 43.87
C PHE A 6 2.79 -11.24 42.72
N THR A 7 4.11 -11.34 42.90
CA THR A 7 4.98 -11.94 41.88
C THR A 7 4.67 -13.41 41.65
N GLY A 8 4.26 -14.15 42.69
CA GLY A 8 3.82 -15.55 42.56
C GLY A 8 2.57 -15.69 41.69
N VAL A 9 1.55 -14.85 41.92
CA VAL A 9 0.33 -14.82 41.09
C VAL A 9 0.64 -14.41 39.65
N ALA A 10 1.44 -13.36 39.45
CA ALA A 10 1.82 -12.90 38.12
C ALA A 10 2.61 -13.97 37.34
N SER A 11 3.55 -14.67 38.00
CA SER A 11 4.29 -15.78 37.39
C SER A 11 3.38 -16.96 37.04
N ALA A 12 2.41 -17.29 37.90
CA ALA A 12 1.44 -18.35 37.60
C ALA A 12 0.55 -18.01 36.40
N LEU A 13 0.06 -16.77 36.31
CA LEU A 13 -0.72 -16.31 35.16
C LEU A 13 0.11 -16.30 33.87
N LEU A 14 1.37 -15.88 33.95
CA LEU A 14 2.29 -15.92 32.81
C LEU A 14 2.55 -17.36 32.36
N LEU A 15 2.76 -18.30 33.30
CA LEU A 15 2.95 -19.71 32.97
C LEU A 15 1.71 -20.31 32.32
N VAL A 16 0.51 -20.04 32.84
CA VAL A 16 -0.76 -20.46 32.23
C VAL A 16 -0.88 -19.91 30.82
N TRP A 17 -0.57 -18.63 30.62
CA TRP A 17 -0.58 -18.00 29.30
C TRP A 17 0.45 -18.60 28.35
N LEU A 18 1.68 -18.84 28.81
CA LEU A 18 2.74 -19.47 28.01
C LEU A 18 2.32 -20.89 27.61
N CYS A 19 1.80 -21.68 28.55
CA CYS A 19 1.24 -22.99 28.25
C CYS A 19 0.14 -22.90 27.19
N ALA A 20 -0.81 -21.97 27.31
CA ALA A 20 -1.84 -21.75 26.30
C ALA A 20 -1.24 -21.38 24.92
N ALA A 21 -0.25 -20.48 24.90
CA ALA A 21 0.43 -20.01 23.68
C ALA A 21 1.25 -21.08 22.96
N VAL A 22 1.78 -22.08 23.68
CA VAL A 22 2.51 -23.23 23.11
C VAL A 22 1.66 -24.50 22.99
N SER A 23 0.41 -24.47 23.48
CA SER A 23 -0.51 -25.61 23.44
C SER A 23 -1.15 -25.82 22.06
N PRO A 24 -1.83 -26.97 21.85
CA PRO A 24 -2.65 -27.21 20.67
C PRO A 24 -3.88 -26.30 20.54
N LEU A 25 -4.16 -25.43 21.53
CA LEU A 25 -5.15 -24.35 21.39
C LEU A 25 -4.72 -23.30 20.36
N ARG A 26 -3.42 -23.25 20.02
CA ARG A 26 -2.95 -22.52 18.86
C ARG A 26 -3.61 -23.15 17.63
N ALA A 27 -4.29 -22.34 16.81
CA ALA A 27 -4.73 -22.78 15.50
C ALA A 27 -3.55 -23.50 14.82
N PRO A 28 -3.72 -24.75 14.36
CA PRO A 28 -2.63 -25.51 13.77
C PRO A 28 -1.95 -24.63 12.72
N PHE A 29 -0.63 -24.58 12.76
CA PHE A 29 0.17 -23.80 11.82
C PHE A 29 0.03 -24.46 10.46
N ASP A 30 -1.04 -24.12 9.73
CA ASP A 30 -1.23 -24.56 8.36
C ASP A 30 -0.27 -23.75 7.48
N VAL A 31 0.57 -24.47 6.76
CA VAL A 31 1.50 -23.89 5.77
C VAL A 31 0.71 -23.41 4.54
N ARG A 32 -0.54 -23.88 4.38
CA ARG A 32 -1.41 -23.51 3.27
C ARG A 32 -2.18 -22.24 3.61
N SER A 33 -2.07 -21.26 2.72
CA SER A 33 -2.90 -20.06 2.80
C SER A 33 -4.36 -20.42 2.52
N THR A 34 -5.28 -19.92 3.35
CA THR A 34 -6.72 -19.94 3.07
C THR A 34 -7.17 -18.55 2.64
N PRO A 35 -8.42 -18.37 2.16
CA PRO A 35 -8.97 -17.03 1.91
C PRO A 35 -9.02 -16.12 3.16
N GLY A 36 -8.96 -16.69 4.38
CA GLY A 36 -9.03 -15.94 5.65
C GLY A 36 -7.75 -15.98 6.50
N SER A 37 -6.73 -16.75 6.10
CA SER A 37 -5.45 -16.85 6.80
C SER A 37 -4.30 -16.93 5.79
N PHE A 38 -3.25 -16.14 6.00
CA PHE A 38 -2.06 -16.13 5.16
C PHE A 38 -0.82 -16.36 6.02
N ASN A 39 -0.02 -17.38 5.68
CA ASN A 39 1.21 -17.69 6.39
C ASN A 39 2.35 -16.82 5.83
N VAL A 40 2.43 -15.60 6.32
CA VAL A 40 3.43 -14.60 5.90
C VAL A 40 4.84 -15.17 6.08
N ARG A 41 5.14 -15.78 7.24
CA ARG A 41 6.48 -16.32 7.52
C ARG A 41 6.90 -17.40 6.52
N SER A 42 6.04 -18.37 6.21
CA SER A 42 6.38 -19.41 5.23
C SER A 42 6.59 -18.80 3.84
N SER A 43 5.74 -17.85 3.44
CA SER A 43 5.90 -17.11 2.18
C SER A 43 7.22 -16.32 2.14
N ASP A 44 7.64 -15.73 3.25
CA ASP A 44 8.88 -14.96 3.34
C ASP A 44 10.10 -15.86 3.27
N VAL A 45 10.10 -16.97 4.02
CA VAL A 45 11.20 -17.95 4.02
C VAL A 45 11.35 -18.58 2.64
N GLU A 46 10.25 -18.97 2.00
CA GLU A 46 10.24 -19.50 0.64
C GLU A 46 10.70 -18.45 -0.38
N GLY A 47 10.17 -17.23 -0.29
CA GLY A 47 10.50 -16.15 -1.22
C GLY A 47 11.94 -15.64 -1.13
N LEU A 48 12.54 -15.68 0.06
CA LEU A 48 13.91 -15.21 0.31
C LEU A 48 14.95 -16.33 0.26
N GLY A 49 14.55 -17.60 0.41
CA GLY A 49 15.47 -18.71 0.60
C GLY A 49 16.25 -18.64 1.92
N ASP A 50 15.77 -17.87 2.91
CA ASP A 50 16.39 -17.70 4.23
C ASP A 50 15.40 -18.15 5.32
N HIS A 51 15.81 -19.09 6.17
CA HIS A 51 14.99 -19.62 7.25
C HIS A 51 14.65 -18.58 8.34
N ASN A 52 15.51 -17.58 8.53
CA ASN A 52 15.36 -16.55 9.56
C ASN A 52 15.73 -15.15 9.02
N PRO A 53 14.91 -14.57 8.13
CA PRO A 53 15.20 -13.31 7.46
C PRO A 53 14.94 -12.11 8.37
N VAL A 54 15.75 -11.93 9.42
CA VAL A 54 15.57 -10.88 10.43
C VAL A 54 16.33 -9.59 10.11
N ARG A 55 17.12 -9.56 9.02
CA ARG A 55 17.93 -8.41 8.62
C ARG A 55 17.34 -7.76 7.37
N THR A 56 17.18 -6.43 7.37
CA THR A 56 16.73 -5.66 6.19
C THR A 56 17.56 -5.98 4.94
N ALA A 57 18.88 -6.18 5.09
CA ALA A 57 19.76 -6.53 3.98
C ALA A 57 19.35 -7.84 3.28
N THR A 58 18.89 -8.86 4.02
CA THR A 58 18.38 -10.12 3.45
C THR A 58 17.20 -9.85 2.53
N TRP A 59 16.28 -8.99 2.96
CA TRP A 59 15.10 -8.65 2.18
C TRP A 59 15.46 -7.86 0.91
N VAL A 60 16.29 -6.83 1.05
CA VAL A 60 16.67 -5.97 -0.08
C VAL A 60 17.51 -6.73 -1.12
N ALA A 61 18.34 -7.67 -0.68
CA ALA A 61 19.21 -8.45 -1.57
C ALA A 61 18.46 -9.57 -2.30
N ASN A 62 17.56 -10.28 -1.60
CA ASN A 62 17.02 -11.55 -2.06
C ASN A 62 15.56 -11.51 -2.53
N TRP A 63 14.82 -10.41 -2.29
CA TRP A 63 13.43 -10.35 -2.75
C TRP A 63 13.35 -10.44 -4.29
N PRO A 64 12.65 -11.43 -4.89
CA PRO A 64 12.81 -11.78 -6.31
C PRO A 64 12.60 -10.63 -7.31
N ALA A 65 11.73 -9.66 -6.99
CA ALA A 65 11.43 -8.53 -7.85
C ALA A 65 12.35 -7.29 -7.63
N LEU A 66 13.16 -7.28 -6.57
CA LEU A 66 13.94 -6.09 -6.19
C LEU A 66 15.21 -5.84 -7.02
N PRO A 67 15.99 -6.84 -7.47
CA PRO A 67 17.19 -6.55 -8.27
C PRO A 67 16.88 -5.75 -9.55
N GLU A 68 15.90 -6.22 -10.33
CA GLU A 68 15.39 -5.52 -11.52
C GLU A 68 14.75 -4.17 -11.11
N GLY A 69 13.92 -4.19 -10.06
CA GLY A 69 13.28 -2.99 -9.54
C GLY A 69 14.25 -1.88 -9.11
N ARG A 70 15.39 -2.23 -8.49
CA ARG A 70 16.45 -1.30 -8.10
C ARG A 70 17.14 -0.69 -9.32
N GLY A 71 17.40 -1.51 -10.34
CA GLY A 71 17.93 -1.02 -11.62
C GLY A 71 16.99 0.00 -12.27
N MET A 72 15.69 -0.31 -12.32
CA MET A 72 14.67 0.59 -12.85
C MET A 72 14.49 1.85 -12.00
N LEU A 73 14.52 1.75 -10.67
CA LEU A 73 14.49 2.89 -9.75
C LEU A 73 15.69 3.82 -9.97
N ALA A 74 16.90 3.27 -10.09
CA ALA A 74 18.11 4.05 -10.34
C ALA A 74 18.08 4.74 -11.71
N GLN A 75 17.50 4.11 -12.73
CA GLN A 75 17.29 4.72 -14.04
C GLN A 75 16.23 5.82 -13.99
N ALA A 76 15.10 5.57 -13.33
CA ALA A 76 14.02 6.55 -13.15
C ALA A 76 14.50 7.80 -12.39
N ALA A 77 15.32 7.62 -11.34
CA ALA A 77 15.90 8.71 -10.57
C ALA A 77 16.82 9.63 -11.41
N ARG A 78 17.41 9.10 -12.49
CA ARG A 78 18.28 9.85 -13.42
C ARG A 78 17.57 10.26 -14.70
N ALA A 79 16.31 9.88 -14.88
CA ALA A 79 15.56 10.20 -16.07
C ALA A 79 15.33 11.73 -16.16
N PRO A 80 15.36 12.34 -17.36
CA PRO A 80 15.12 13.77 -17.52
C PRO A 80 13.72 14.22 -17.10
N ARG A 81 12.77 13.29 -17.01
CA ARG A 81 11.36 13.56 -16.65
C ARG A 81 10.95 12.70 -15.46
N PRO A 82 10.01 13.19 -14.64
CA PRO A 82 9.44 12.39 -13.55
C PRO A 82 8.84 11.09 -14.08
N THR A 83 9.05 10.00 -13.34
CA THR A 83 8.74 8.64 -13.80
C THR A 83 7.87 7.88 -12.80
N LEU A 84 6.81 7.25 -13.30
CA LEU A 84 5.97 6.32 -12.54
C LEU A 84 6.40 4.88 -12.86
N LEU A 85 6.76 4.13 -11.83
CA LEU A 85 7.02 2.70 -11.88
C LEU A 85 5.80 1.91 -11.39
N TYR A 86 5.26 1.02 -12.21
CA TYR A 86 4.04 0.26 -11.93
C TYR A 86 4.18 -1.21 -12.31
N PHE A 87 3.38 -2.07 -11.66
CA PHE A 87 3.36 -3.50 -11.96
C PHE A 87 2.22 -3.86 -12.91
N ASP A 88 2.51 -4.70 -13.91
CA ASP A 88 1.48 -5.34 -14.73
C ASP A 88 0.77 -6.50 -14.00
N ALA A 89 -0.19 -7.13 -14.68
CA ALA A 89 -0.90 -8.31 -14.15
C ALA A 89 0.04 -9.51 -13.88
N GLY A 90 1.13 -9.62 -14.63
CA GLY A 90 2.18 -10.63 -14.48
C GLY A 90 3.23 -10.29 -13.41
N ARG A 91 3.04 -9.21 -12.64
CA ARG A 91 3.98 -8.70 -11.61
C ARG A 91 5.33 -8.25 -12.17
N ARG A 92 5.41 -7.91 -13.46
CA ARG A 92 6.59 -7.28 -14.04
C ARG A 92 6.52 -5.77 -13.85
N LEU A 93 7.66 -5.17 -13.53
CA LEU A 93 7.77 -3.73 -13.34
C LEU A 93 7.92 -3.02 -14.69
N HIS A 94 7.20 -1.92 -14.86
CA HIS A 94 7.24 -1.08 -16.05
C HIS A 94 7.40 0.38 -15.64
N ALA A 95 7.87 1.22 -16.57
CA ALA A 95 7.99 2.66 -16.38
C ALA A 95 7.07 3.38 -17.37
N THR A 96 6.44 4.46 -16.91
CA THR A 96 5.66 5.38 -17.76
C THR A 96 5.89 6.83 -17.32
N PRO A 97 5.74 7.82 -18.22
CA PRO A 97 5.86 9.22 -17.86
C PRO A 97 4.88 9.64 -16.76
N MET A 98 5.37 10.36 -15.77
CA MET A 98 4.59 10.94 -14.68
C MET A 98 4.28 12.41 -14.96
N ARG A 99 3.20 12.93 -14.36
CA ARG A 99 2.86 14.35 -14.44
C ARG A 99 4.00 15.25 -13.94
N GLU A 100 4.21 16.38 -14.60
CA GLU A 100 5.35 17.27 -14.36
C GLU A 100 5.21 18.08 -13.06
N ASP A 101 3.99 18.30 -12.59
CA ASP A 101 3.65 18.99 -11.34
C ASP A 101 3.76 18.09 -10.09
N SER A 102 4.21 16.84 -10.25
CA SER A 102 4.44 15.94 -9.12
C SER A 102 5.54 16.49 -8.19
N PRO A 103 5.33 16.51 -6.86
CA PRO A 103 6.37 16.89 -5.91
C PRO A 103 7.49 15.85 -5.78
N TYR A 104 7.33 14.67 -6.42
CA TYR A 104 8.30 13.60 -6.45
C TYR A 104 8.82 13.40 -7.87
N HIS A 105 10.10 13.09 -8.02
CA HIS A 105 10.69 12.71 -9.32
C HIS A 105 10.40 11.25 -9.68
N VAL A 106 10.26 10.38 -8.68
CA VAL A 106 9.96 8.96 -8.86
C VAL A 106 8.81 8.54 -7.96
N VAL A 107 7.81 7.88 -8.54
CA VAL A 107 6.77 7.15 -7.81
C VAL A 107 6.89 5.68 -8.16
N ILE A 108 6.93 4.81 -7.15
CA ILE A 108 6.90 3.35 -7.34
C ILE A 108 5.70 2.74 -6.66
N VAL A 109 4.94 1.92 -7.39
CA VAL A 109 3.88 1.10 -6.80
C VAL A 109 4.52 -0.01 -5.98
N GLY A 110 4.28 -0.04 -4.67
CA GLY A 110 4.77 -1.06 -3.74
C GLY A 110 3.67 -2.03 -3.33
N ARG A 111 3.97 -3.34 -3.33
CA ARG A 111 3.12 -4.38 -2.73
C ARG A 111 3.67 -4.92 -1.41
N HIS A 112 4.93 -4.61 -1.08
CA HIS A 112 5.60 -5.01 0.15
C HIS A 112 6.28 -3.78 0.73
N LEU A 113 5.52 -2.92 1.42
CA LEU A 113 5.96 -1.56 1.76
C LEU A 113 7.27 -1.49 2.53
N GLY A 114 7.52 -2.40 3.48
CA GLY A 114 8.78 -2.43 4.22
C GLY A 114 9.99 -2.65 3.30
N VAL A 115 9.89 -3.63 2.39
CA VAL A 115 10.95 -4.03 1.47
C VAL A 115 11.12 -3.02 0.33
N THR A 116 10.00 -2.55 -0.24
CA THR A 116 10.01 -1.51 -1.28
C THR A 116 10.55 -0.20 -0.72
N GLY A 117 10.14 0.21 0.47
CA GLY A 117 10.64 1.42 1.13
C GLY A 117 12.13 1.32 1.49
N ALA A 118 12.60 0.16 1.95
CA ALA A 118 14.03 -0.05 2.22
C ALA A 118 14.90 -0.05 0.95
N ALA A 119 14.32 -0.33 -0.22
CA ALA A 119 15.02 -0.34 -1.50
C ALA A 119 14.89 0.96 -2.31
N ALA A 120 13.89 1.79 -1.99
CA ALA A 120 13.62 3.03 -2.70
C ALA A 120 14.55 4.17 -2.24
N PRO A 121 14.91 5.12 -3.13
CA PRO A 121 15.53 6.39 -2.74
C PRO A 121 14.66 7.17 -1.74
N LEU A 122 15.28 8.00 -0.89
CA LEU A 122 14.57 8.78 0.14
C LEU A 122 13.65 9.87 -0.44
N ASP A 123 13.90 10.29 -1.67
CA ASP A 123 13.15 11.28 -2.43
C ASP A 123 12.10 10.65 -3.37
N ALA A 124 11.98 9.31 -3.37
CA ALA A 124 10.93 8.61 -4.10
C ALA A 124 9.67 8.43 -3.23
N TYR A 125 8.51 8.41 -3.88
CA TYR A 125 7.25 8.10 -3.22
C TYR A 125 6.84 6.65 -3.49
N VAL A 126 6.58 5.89 -2.42
CA VAL A 126 6.06 4.52 -2.51
C VAL A 126 4.54 4.56 -2.46
N ASN A 127 3.87 4.26 -3.58
CA ASN A 127 2.42 4.15 -3.65
C ASN A 127 1.97 2.73 -3.29
N ASP A 128 1.26 2.59 -2.18
CA ASP A 128 0.78 1.30 -1.70
C ASP A 128 -0.37 0.73 -2.53
N ALA A 129 -0.13 -0.40 -3.19
CA ALA A 129 -1.13 -1.10 -3.97
C ALA A 129 -2.18 -1.82 -3.11
N TRP A 130 -1.88 -2.17 -1.86
CA TRP A 130 -2.83 -2.87 -0.98
C TRP A 130 -3.82 -1.95 -0.28
N GLY A 131 -3.60 -0.63 -0.35
CA GLY A 131 -4.51 0.36 0.20
C GLY A 131 -4.45 0.49 1.72
N LEU A 132 -3.40 -0.02 2.36
CA LEU A 132 -3.15 0.09 3.79
C LEU A 132 -2.59 1.47 4.15
N ALA A 133 -1.60 1.95 3.39
CA ALA A 133 -0.96 3.24 3.59
C ALA A 133 -1.38 4.29 2.56
N SER A 134 -2.04 3.88 1.46
CA SER A 134 -2.54 4.82 0.46
C SER A 134 -3.75 5.59 0.99
N PRO A 135 -3.73 6.93 1.02
CA PRO A 135 -4.89 7.73 1.43
C PRO A 135 -6.13 7.43 0.59
N VAL A 136 -5.97 7.25 -0.72
CA VAL A 136 -7.06 6.88 -1.64
C VAL A 136 -7.50 5.42 -1.37
N GLY A 137 -6.54 4.49 -1.30
CA GLY A 137 -6.83 3.07 -1.12
C GLY A 137 -7.55 2.75 0.20
N ALA A 138 -7.17 3.40 1.30
CA ALA A 138 -7.73 3.17 2.62
C ALA A 138 -9.24 3.50 2.69
N HIS A 139 -9.72 4.39 1.82
CA HIS A 139 -11.11 4.87 1.78
C HIS A 139 -11.94 4.21 0.68
N LEU A 140 -11.39 3.24 -0.07
CA LEU A 140 -12.21 2.42 -0.96
C LEU A 140 -13.26 1.66 -0.14
N ALA A 141 -14.49 1.61 -0.64
CA ALA A 141 -15.55 0.77 -0.09
C ALA A 141 -15.17 -0.71 -0.21
N LEU A 142 -15.47 -1.48 0.84
CA LEU A 142 -15.21 -2.92 0.87
C LEU A 142 -16.27 -3.63 0.01
N GLU A 143 -15.85 -4.28 -1.08
CA GLU A 143 -16.75 -5.05 -1.94
C GLU A 143 -16.89 -6.50 -1.48
N ARG A 144 -15.79 -7.10 -1.01
CA ARG A 144 -15.72 -8.50 -0.61
C ARG A 144 -14.64 -8.70 0.45
N TRP A 145 -14.90 -9.64 1.35
CA TRP A 145 -13.90 -10.12 2.30
C TRP A 145 -12.84 -10.94 1.56
N SER A 146 -11.57 -10.75 1.93
CA SER A 146 -10.46 -11.58 1.47
C SER A 146 -9.39 -11.64 2.56
N TRP A 147 -8.11 -11.71 2.21
CA TRP A 147 -7.03 -11.59 3.19
C TRP A 147 -7.18 -10.30 3.99
N PRO A 148 -7.29 -10.39 5.33
CA PRO A 148 -7.41 -9.23 6.19
C PRO A 148 -6.34 -8.18 5.90
N GLY A 149 -6.78 -6.94 5.68
CA GLY A 149 -5.92 -5.80 5.36
C GLY A 149 -5.48 -5.72 3.89
N HIS A 150 -5.95 -6.60 3.02
CA HIS A 150 -5.57 -6.63 1.60
C HIS A 150 -6.78 -6.59 0.66
N GLU A 151 -7.97 -6.34 1.20
CA GLU A 151 -9.24 -6.34 0.45
C GLU A 151 -9.39 -5.10 -0.44
N LYS A 152 -8.76 -3.98 -0.05
CA LYS A 152 -8.86 -2.68 -0.71
C LYS A 152 -7.73 -2.43 -1.71
N PHE A 153 -7.45 -3.44 -2.54
CA PHE A 153 -6.40 -3.33 -3.55
C PHE A 153 -6.67 -2.16 -4.52
N LEU A 154 -5.77 -1.18 -4.48
CA LEU A 154 -5.77 0.02 -5.30
C LEU A 154 -5.30 -0.33 -6.71
N ARG A 155 -6.27 -0.45 -7.62
CA ARG A 155 -6.01 -0.81 -9.02
C ARG A 155 -5.24 0.29 -9.75
N ASN A 156 -4.49 -0.10 -10.77
CA ASN A 156 -3.62 0.82 -11.51
C ASN A 156 -4.36 2.01 -12.15
N HIS A 157 -5.66 1.95 -12.43
CA HIS A 157 -6.38 3.14 -12.93
C HIS A 157 -6.35 4.30 -11.93
N TRP A 158 -6.42 4.03 -10.62
CA TRP A 158 -6.28 5.08 -9.59
C TRP A 158 -4.84 5.59 -9.51
N VAL A 159 -3.85 4.70 -9.63
CA VAL A 159 -2.43 5.07 -9.65
C VAL A 159 -2.12 5.94 -10.87
N PHE A 160 -2.59 5.56 -12.06
CA PHE A 160 -2.41 6.33 -13.28
C PHE A 160 -3.16 7.66 -13.22
N ALA A 161 -4.37 7.68 -12.68
CA ALA A 161 -5.14 8.90 -12.51
C ALA A 161 -4.44 9.90 -11.57
N GLU A 162 -3.86 9.39 -10.47
CA GLU A 162 -3.13 10.23 -9.53
C GLU A 162 -1.80 10.69 -10.15
N TRP A 163 -0.98 9.79 -10.71
CA TRP A 163 0.44 10.05 -11.01
C TRP A 163 0.80 10.20 -12.48
N ALA A 164 0.20 9.44 -13.39
CA ALA A 164 0.64 9.46 -14.79
C ALA A 164 0.36 10.81 -15.46
N VAL A 165 1.06 11.08 -16.57
CA VAL A 165 0.72 12.20 -17.46
C VAL A 165 -0.76 12.15 -17.88
N GLU A 166 -1.31 13.29 -18.29
CA GLU A 166 -2.72 13.38 -18.70
C GLU A 166 -3.10 12.32 -19.75
N ASN A 167 -2.21 12.12 -20.73
CA ASN A 167 -2.36 11.18 -21.83
C ASN A 167 -1.26 10.10 -21.79
N PRO A 168 -1.38 9.08 -20.93
CA PRO A 168 -0.38 8.03 -20.83
C PRO A 168 -0.35 7.18 -22.12
N PRO A 169 0.82 6.61 -22.49
CA PRO A 169 0.91 5.74 -23.66
C PRO A 169 -0.07 4.58 -23.59
N GLN A 170 -0.79 4.31 -24.69
CA GLN A 170 -1.80 3.24 -24.75
C GLN A 170 -1.24 1.88 -24.33
N ARG A 171 0.01 1.58 -24.72
CA ARG A 171 0.71 0.34 -24.34
C ARG A 171 0.82 0.17 -22.83
N ASP A 172 0.98 1.27 -22.09
CA ASP A 172 1.17 1.25 -20.64
C ASP A 172 -0.16 1.05 -19.93
N LEU A 173 -1.23 1.69 -20.41
CA LEU A 173 -2.59 1.43 -19.94
C LEU A 173 -2.98 -0.06 -20.10
N LEU A 174 -2.71 -0.63 -21.29
CA LEU A 174 -2.98 -2.05 -21.55
C LEU A 174 -2.20 -2.97 -20.62
N ARG A 175 -0.89 -2.72 -20.41
CA ARG A 175 -0.06 -3.48 -19.45
C ARG A 175 -0.57 -3.34 -18.02
N ALA A 176 -1.00 -2.14 -17.65
CA ALA A 176 -1.53 -1.84 -16.33
C ALA A 176 -2.91 -2.47 -16.07
N GLY A 177 -3.57 -3.01 -17.10
CA GLY A 177 -4.96 -3.49 -17.00
C GLY A 177 -5.94 -2.35 -16.74
N ALA A 178 -5.63 -1.16 -17.26
CA ALA A 178 -6.46 0.03 -17.18
C ALA A 178 -6.95 0.43 -18.58
N SER A 179 -8.12 1.07 -18.64
CA SER A 179 -8.59 1.75 -19.84
C SER A 179 -8.44 3.27 -19.68
N ARG A 180 -8.48 3.99 -20.79
CA ARG A 180 -8.40 5.45 -20.78
C ARG A 180 -9.58 6.04 -20.01
N GLU A 181 -10.78 5.54 -20.28
CA GLU A 181 -12.03 5.97 -19.68
C GLU A 181 -12.02 5.75 -18.16
N ALA A 182 -11.46 4.61 -17.70
CA ALA A 182 -11.32 4.34 -16.27
C ALA A 182 -10.33 5.28 -15.58
N VAL A 183 -9.25 5.68 -16.25
CA VAL A 183 -8.27 6.64 -15.72
C VAL A 183 -8.86 8.05 -15.69
N GLU A 184 -9.60 8.45 -16.72
CA GLU A 184 -10.26 9.75 -16.80
C GLU A 184 -11.35 9.90 -15.73
N ALA A 185 -12.24 8.92 -15.59
CA ALA A 185 -13.24 8.89 -14.52
C ALA A 185 -12.60 8.91 -13.12
N ALA A 186 -11.46 8.22 -12.95
CA ALA A 186 -10.74 8.23 -11.67
C ALA A 186 -10.14 9.61 -11.41
N ARG A 187 -9.59 10.26 -12.43
CA ARG A 187 -9.03 11.61 -12.32
C ARG A 187 -10.11 12.63 -11.98
N ALA A 188 -11.29 12.53 -12.59
CA ALA A 188 -12.46 13.34 -12.24
C ALA A 188 -12.85 13.12 -10.77
N ALA A 189 -13.07 11.87 -10.36
CA ALA A 189 -13.43 11.53 -8.97
C ALA A 189 -12.40 12.04 -7.95
N LEU A 190 -11.10 11.93 -8.24
CA LEU A 190 -10.02 12.44 -7.39
C LEU A 190 -10.07 13.98 -7.20
N GLY A 191 -10.78 14.69 -8.07
CA GLY A 191 -10.98 16.14 -8.02
C GLY A 191 -12.33 16.58 -7.44
N CYS A 192 -13.19 15.65 -7.00
CA CYS A 192 -14.55 15.96 -6.55
C CYS A 192 -14.78 15.70 -5.05
N GLY A 193 -15.65 16.53 -4.46
CA GLY A 193 -16.27 16.32 -3.15
C GLY A 193 -15.31 15.97 -2.01
N GLU A 194 -15.74 15.05 -1.15
CA GLU A 194 -14.97 14.58 0.02
C GLU A 194 -13.66 13.89 -0.37
N LEU A 195 -13.57 13.29 -1.57
CA LEU A 195 -12.33 12.65 -2.03
C LEU A 195 -11.25 13.68 -2.36
N ALA A 196 -11.62 14.82 -2.98
CA ALA A 196 -10.71 15.93 -3.18
C ALA A 196 -10.22 16.50 -1.85
N GLU A 197 -11.14 16.74 -0.90
CA GLU A 197 -10.80 17.24 0.44
C GLU A 197 -9.91 16.27 1.22
N LEU A 198 -10.14 14.95 1.11
CA LEU A 198 -9.29 13.92 1.70
C LEU A 198 -7.87 14.00 1.12
N ARG A 199 -7.72 14.07 -0.21
CA ARG A 199 -6.40 14.18 -0.86
C ARG A 199 -5.68 15.45 -0.45
N GLU A 200 -6.39 16.56 -0.43
CA GLU A 200 -5.85 17.84 -0.01
C GLU A 200 -5.43 17.80 1.47
N SER A 201 -6.18 17.12 2.34
CA SER A 201 -5.84 16.99 3.76
C SER A 201 -4.48 16.32 4.03
N VAL A 202 -4.02 15.46 3.11
CA VAL A 202 -2.77 14.70 3.21
C VAL A 202 -1.64 15.24 2.33
N ARG A 203 -1.95 16.06 1.32
CA ARG A 203 -0.94 16.60 0.37
C ARG A 203 -0.62 18.07 0.60
N ALA A 204 -1.56 18.85 1.13
CA ALA A 204 -1.35 20.27 1.36
C ALA A 204 -0.25 20.50 2.41
N PRO A 205 0.48 21.63 2.32
CA PRO A 205 1.33 22.07 3.41
C PRO A 205 0.57 22.11 4.75
N LEU A 206 1.18 21.57 5.80
CA LEU A 206 0.58 21.53 7.14
C LEU A 206 0.68 22.89 7.83
N THR A 207 -0.16 23.84 7.40
CA THR A 207 -0.36 25.12 8.10
C THR A 207 -1.12 24.92 9.41
N ALA A 208 -1.08 25.88 10.34
CA ALA A 208 -1.87 25.81 11.57
C ALA A 208 -3.38 25.63 11.29
N GLY A 209 -3.90 26.31 10.26
CA GLY A 209 -5.28 26.14 9.81
C GLY A 209 -5.56 24.75 9.24
N ARG A 210 -4.65 24.20 8.42
CA ARG A 210 -4.77 22.82 7.91
C ARG A 210 -4.69 21.80 9.03
N PHE A 211 -3.79 21.98 10.00
CA PHE A 211 -3.68 21.14 11.20
C PHE A 211 -5.01 21.08 11.94
N TRP A 212 -5.63 22.23 12.23
CA TRP A 212 -6.89 22.25 12.97
C TRP A 212 -8.04 21.62 12.16
N ARG A 213 -8.14 21.91 10.86
CA ARG A 213 -9.13 21.23 9.99
C ARG A 213 -8.91 19.72 9.89
N ASN A 214 -7.67 19.26 9.90
CA ASN A 214 -7.35 17.83 9.88
C ASN A 214 -7.78 17.17 11.19
N LEU A 215 -7.56 17.83 12.33
CA LEU A 215 -7.92 17.29 13.64
C LEU A 215 -9.45 17.30 13.85
N THR A 216 -10.18 18.38 13.55
CA THR A 216 -11.65 18.44 13.75
C THR A 216 -12.41 17.49 12.83
N ALA A 217 -12.02 17.37 11.56
CA ALA A 217 -12.69 16.50 10.59
C ALA A 217 -12.02 15.13 10.45
N SER A 218 -11.19 14.73 11.43
CA SER A 218 -10.54 13.41 11.43
C SER A 218 -11.55 12.26 11.48
N PHE A 219 -12.62 12.40 12.26
CA PHE A 219 -13.65 11.37 12.41
C PHE A 219 -14.43 11.15 11.12
N GLU A 220 -14.95 12.23 10.53
CA GLU A 220 -15.67 12.20 9.25
C GLU A 220 -14.80 11.59 8.14
N ARG A 221 -13.56 12.07 7.97
CA ARG A 221 -12.62 11.52 6.99
C ARG A 221 -12.33 10.04 7.22
N THR A 222 -12.15 9.61 8.46
CA THR A 222 -11.88 8.20 8.80
C THR A 222 -13.06 7.30 8.40
N GLN A 223 -14.29 7.81 8.47
CA GLN A 223 -15.51 7.08 8.11
C GLN A 223 -15.80 7.11 6.61
N PHE A 224 -15.33 8.13 5.88
CA PHE A 224 -15.59 8.32 4.45
C PHE A 224 -15.24 7.09 3.61
N ARG A 225 -16.16 6.63 2.76
CA ARG A 225 -15.91 5.54 1.80
C ARG A 225 -16.47 5.90 0.44
N PHE A 226 -15.76 5.53 -0.61
CA PHE A 226 -16.21 5.74 -2.00
C PHE A 226 -16.12 4.48 -2.84
N ALA A 227 -16.86 4.44 -3.95
CA ALA A 227 -16.90 3.30 -4.83
C ALA A 227 -15.52 2.97 -5.41
N ARG A 228 -15.20 1.68 -5.49
CA ARG A 228 -13.91 1.23 -6.03
C ARG A 228 -13.74 1.52 -7.52
N TRP A 229 -14.84 1.44 -8.27
CA TRP A 229 -14.84 1.58 -9.72
C TRP A 229 -14.95 3.05 -10.12
N PRO A 230 -14.03 3.57 -10.95
CA PRO A 230 -13.95 4.99 -11.26
C PRO A 230 -15.26 5.65 -11.70
N ALA A 231 -15.97 5.07 -12.66
CA ALA A 231 -17.23 5.63 -13.16
C ALA A 231 -18.38 5.62 -12.12
N ALA A 232 -18.31 4.74 -11.11
CA ALA A 232 -19.25 4.77 -9.99
C ALA A 232 -18.83 5.82 -8.95
N ALA A 233 -17.52 5.98 -8.72
CA ALA A 233 -16.98 6.99 -7.82
C ALA A 233 -17.23 8.41 -8.35
N GLU A 234 -16.95 8.65 -9.63
CA GLU A 234 -17.18 9.92 -10.31
C GLU A 234 -18.64 10.35 -10.17
N ARG A 235 -19.59 9.51 -10.59
CA ARG A 235 -21.03 9.80 -10.45
C ARG A 235 -21.45 10.07 -9.01
N ALA A 236 -20.89 9.34 -8.03
CA ALA A 236 -21.28 9.52 -6.64
C ALA A 236 -20.66 10.75 -5.97
N LEU A 237 -19.54 11.28 -6.49
CA LEU A 237 -18.76 12.33 -5.83
C LEU A 237 -18.80 13.68 -6.56
N CYS A 238 -19.09 13.68 -7.87
CA CYS A 238 -19.03 14.87 -8.72
C CYS A 238 -20.41 15.49 -9.03
N ASP A 239 -21.50 14.85 -8.60
CA ASP A 239 -22.86 15.40 -8.64
C ASP A 239 -23.11 16.33 -7.44
#